data_AF-A0A1G1V2S6-F1
#
_entry.id   AF-A0A1G1V2S6-F1
#
_cell.length_a   1.000
_cell.length_b   1.000
_cell.length_c   1.000
_cell.angle_alpha   90.00
_cell.angle_beta   90.00
_cell.angle_gamma   90.00
#
_symmetry.space_group_name_H-M   'P 1'
#
loop_
_entity.id
_entity.type
_entity.pdbx_description
1 polymer ?
#
loop_
_entity_poly.entity_id
_entity_poly.type
_entity_poly.pdbx_seq_one_letter_code
_entity_poly.pdbx_strand_id
1 'polypeptide(L)'
;MNVNLPINWPWRTYRGIIYDASWGHTSGEVIVVTGQGITLTIPFERFLAARDNILGNDLGIGIIRGVGAGLVTLGMAGVVLTTKPIVASEFSYQTNKAKNLVQEKVANTEYMQNIKKAKEETQQREYAKQFAAQIGAPNTDFSIYVPKIDAKAPVIANVDSSQQSVYAEALKVGVAHAYGSSYPDQPGGTYVFAHSTNGPWNVSRYNAVFYLLRELDPESQDEIYVFYQGKIYKYKVAEKHIVEGDDLSWLLNSREGDQRLILQSCWPPGTVWKRIIVVAYLDPIPSATSVYGGSLTQTVTGLN
;
A
#
# COMPACT_ATOMS: atom_id res chain seq x y z
N MET A 1 97.55 -22.39 16.93
CA MET A 1 97.06 -22.82 18.26
C MET A 1 96.02 -23.90 18.04
N ASN A 2 96.26 -25.10 18.55
CA ASN A 2 95.30 -26.21 18.52
C ASN A 2 94.14 -25.89 19.46
N VAL A 3 92.91 -25.88 18.95
CA VAL A 3 91.70 -25.97 19.76
C VAL A 3 90.87 -27.12 19.22
N ASN A 4 90.91 -28.24 19.95
CA ASN A 4 89.99 -29.36 19.81
C ASN A 4 88.56 -28.88 20.10
N LEU A 5 87.59 -29.28 19.28
CA LEU A 5 86.18 -29.34 19.66
C LEU A 5 85.66 -30.77 19.53
N PRO A 6 84.85 -31.25 20.49
CA PRO A 6 84.54 -32.66 20.66
C PRO A 6 83.46 -33.16 19.69
N ILE A 7 83.55 -34.46 19.41
CA ILE A 7 82.67 -35.28 18.58
C ILE A 7 81.32 -35.60 19.27
N ASN A 8 80.26 -35.68 18.45
CA ASN A 8 78.97 -36.39 18.58
C ASN A 8 77.78 -35.80 19.38
N TRP A 9 76.73 -35.39 18.64
CA TRP A 9 75.32 -35.57 19.03
C TRP A 9 74.41 -35.74 17.77
N PRO A 10 73.51 -36.74 17.68
CA PRO A 10 73.07 -37.24 16.37
C PRO A 10 71.76 -36.65 15.81
N TRP A 11 71.28 -35.46 16.22
CA TRP A 11 70.02 -34.90 15.66
C TRP A 11 69.95 -33.37 15.57
N ARG A 12 71.08 -32.65 15.59
CA ARG A 12 71.11 -31.19 15.35
C ARG A 12 71.79 -30.89 14.03
N THR A 13 71.02 -30.63 12.98
CA THR A 13 71.51 -29.92 11.80
C THR A 13 71.81 -28.48 12.23
N TYR A 14 73.09 -28.16 12.39
CA TYR A 14 73.54 -26.80 12.58
C TYR A 14 73.11 -25.97 11.36
N ARG A 15 72.18 -25.03 11.56
CA ARG A 15 71.85 -23.98 10.58
C ARG A 15 72.66 -22.74 10.95
N GLY A 16 73.84 -22.64 10.36
CA GLY A 16 74.74 -21.52 10.59
C GLY A 16 75.81 -21.46 9.50
N ILE A 17 76.26 -20.25 9.20
CA ILE A 17 77.37 -20.00 8.26
C ILE A 17 78.66 -20.41 8.97
N ILE A 18 79.38 -21.40 8.44
CA ILE A 18 80.71 -21.78 8.95
C ILE A 18 81.74 -20.86 8.28
N TYR A 19 82.46 -20.08 9.07
CA TYR A 19 83.56 -19.23 8.60
C TYR A 19 84.90 -19.85 9.03
N ASP A 20 85.83 -20.02 8.09
CA ASP A 20 87.26 -20.09 8.38
C ASP A 20 87.88 -18.75 7.95
N ALA A 21 88.50 -18.05 8.88
CA ALA A 21 89.10 -16.74 8.65
C ALA A 21 90.62 -16.87 8.80
N SER A 22 91.28 -17.34 7.75
CA SER A 22 92.73 -17.23 7.59
C SER A 22 93.09 -16.00 6.73
N TRP A 23 94.09 -15.23 7.16
CA TRP A 23 94.54 -13.97 6.57
C TRP A 23 94.52 -13.94 5.04
N GLY A 24 93.61 -13.14 4.48
CA GLY A 24 93.66 -12.66 3.09
C GLY A 24 92.51 -13.08 2.17
N HIS A 25 91.75 -14.14 2.48
CA HIS A 25 90.59 -14.55 1.67
C HIS A 25 89.47 -15.16 2.54
N THR A 26 88.25 -14.61 2.45
CA THR A 26 87.05 -15.18 3.08
C THR A 26 86.36 -16.16 2.14
N SER A 27 86.92 -17.36 1.98
CA SER A 27 86.24 -18.44 1.27
C SER A 27 85.43 -19.28 2.24
N GLY A 28 84.12 -19.45 1.99
CA GLY A 28 83.23 -20.32 2.76
C GLY A 28 82.02 -20.70 1.92
N GLU A 29 81.25 -21.71 2.33
CA GLU A 29 80.06 -22.18 1.62
C GLU A 29 78.77 -21.77 2.36
N VAL A 30 77.82 -21.19 1.62
CA VAL A 30 76.46 -20.93 2.11
C VAL A 30 75.62 -22.16 1.81
N ILE A 31 75.22 -22.86 2.86
CA ILE A 31 74.38 -24.07 2.76
C ILE A 31 72.95 -23.68 3.13
N VAL A 32 72.07 -23.63 2.13
CA VAL A 32 70.63 -23.43 2.35
C VAL A 32 69.97 -24.79 2.41
N VAL A 33 69.58 -25.21 3.61
CA VAL A 33 68.84 -26.47 3.84
C VAL A 33 67.35 -26.15 3.91
N THR A 34 66.60 -26.53 2.88
CA THR A 34 65.13 -26.46 2.94
C THR A 34 64.59 -27.64 3.75
N GLY A 35 63.42 -27.51 4.37
CA GLY A 35 62.83 -28.54 5.24
C GLY A 35 62.51 -29.88 4.57
N GLN A 36 62.70 -30.00 3.24
CA GLN A 36 62.47 -31.21 2.44
C GLN A 36 63.75 -31.96 2.06
N GLY A 37 64.90 -31.64 2.68
CA GLY A 37 66.17 -32.35 2.46
C GLY A 37 66.93 -31.92 1.21
N ILE A 38 66.48 -30.86 0.52
CA ILE A 38 67.23 -30.25 -0.59
C ILE A 38 68.28 -29.32 0.01
N THR A 39 69.55 -29.66 -0.23
CA THR A 39 70.72 -28.91 0.21
C THR A 39 71.30 -28.16 -0.96
N LEU A 40 71.21 -26.83 -0.94
CA LEU A 40 71.80 -25.97 -1.97
C LEU A 40 73.07 -25.32 -1.41
N THR A 41 74.22 -25.69 -1.97
CA THR A 41 75.53 -25.18 -1.55
C THR A 41 76.00 -24.13 -2.55
N ILE A 42 76.07 -22.86 -2.13
CA ILE A 42 76.56 -21.76 -2.95
C ILE A 42 77.84 -21.21 -2.31
N PRO A 43 78.97 -21.09 -3.03
CA PRO A 43 80.16 -20.42 -2.51
C PRO A 43 79.83 -18.99 -2.08
N PHE A 44 80.27 -18.58 -0.89
CA PHE A 44 79.96 -17.27 -0.29
C PHE A 44 80.38 -16.10 -1.17
N GLU A 45 81.52 -16.22 -1.84
CA GLU A 45 82.01 -15.29 -2.87
C GLU A 45 80.97 -15.06 -3.98
N ARG A 46 80.31 -16.14 -4.45
CA ARG A 46 79.26 -16.06 -5.48
C ARG A 46 77.96 -15.47 -4.94
N PHE A 47 77.66 -15.68 -3.66
CA PHE A 47 76.53 -15.05 -2.98
C PHE A 47 76.74 -13.53 -2.84
N LEU A 48 77.92 -13.10 -2.40
CA LEU A 48 78.28 -11.69 -2.31
C LEU A 48 78.30 -11.02 -3.68
N ALA A 49 78.89 -11.66 -4.69
CA ALA A 49 78.88 -11.15 -6.06
C ALA A 49 77.45 -11.03 -6.63
N ALA A 50 76.57 -11.99 -6.34
CA ALA A 50 75.17 -11.91 -6.75
C ALA A 50 74.42 -10.79 -6.03
N ARG A 51 74.63 -10.63 -4.72
CA ARG A 51 74.10 -9.50 -3.93
C ARG A 51 74.56 -8.17 -4.52
N ASP A 52 75.85 -8.01 -4.78
CA ASP A 52 76.42 -6.75 -5.24
C ASP A 52 76.00 -6.43 -6.68
N ASN A 53 75.81 -7.44 -7.53
CA ASN A 53 75.28 -7.25 -8.89
C ASN A 53 73.77 -6.90 -8.90
N ILE A 54 73.00 -7.40 -7.93
CA ILE A 54 71.56 -7.14 -7.81
C ILE A 54 71.28 -5.81 -7.08
N LEU A 55 72.10 -5.44 -6.09
CA LEU A 55 71.93 -4.22 -5.30
C LEU A 55 72.75 -3.03 -5.83
N GLY A 56 73.72 -3.28 -6.72
CA GLY A 56 74.60 -2.26 -7.29
C GLY A 56 74.09 -1.58 -8.56
N ASN A 57 72.93 -1.99 -9.09
CA ASN A 57 72.31 -1.37 -10.27
C ASN A 57 70.81 -1.09 -10.07
N ASP A 58 70.30 -0.06 -10.74
CA ASP A 58 68.88 0.34 -10.65
C ASP A 58 67.93 -0.77 -11.12
N LEU A 59 68.39 -1.62 -12.05
CA LEU A 59 67.63 -2.74 -12.58
C LEU A 59 67.34 -3.81 -11.51
N GLY A 60 68.34 -4.21 -10.73
CA GLY A 60 68.21 -5.24 -9.70
C GLY A 60 67.43 -4.76 -8.47
N ILE A 61 67.59 -3.48 -8.09
CA ILE A 61 66.73 -2.83 -7.09
C ILE A 61 65.27 -2.81 -7.58
N GLY A 62 65.04 -2.52 -8.86
CA GLY A 62 63.72 -2.57 -9.50
C GLY A 62 63.05 -3.95 -9.43
N ILE A 63 63.82 -5.02 -9.66
CA ILE A 63 63.32 -6.41 -9.57
C ILE A 63 62.90 -6.75 -8.14
N ILE A 64 63.73 -6.43 -7.13
CA ILE A 64 63.39 -6.69 -5.73
C ILE A 64 62.11 -5.95 -5.32
N ARG A 65 61.97 -4.68 -5.73
CA ARG A 65 60.75 -3.90 -5.49
C ARG A 65 59.52 -4.50 -6.20
N GLY A 66 59.67 -4.96 -7.44
CA GLY A 66 58.61 -5.61 -8.20
C GLY A 66 58.13 -6.92 -7.58
N VAL A 67 59.06 -7.78 -7.15
CA VAL A 67 58.75 -9.04 -6.46
C VAL A 67 58.08 -8.76 -5.11
N GLY A 68 58.60 -7.80 -4.33
CA GLY A 68 58.00 -7.37 -3.08
C GLY A 68 56.56 -6.86 -3.25
N ALA A 69 56.34 -5.96 -4.23
CA ALA A 69 55.02 -5.44 -4.56
C ALA A 69 54.05 -6.55 -5.02
N GLY A 70 54.53 -7.51 -5.81
CA GLY A 70 53.74 -8.66 -6.24
C GLY A 70 53.26 -9.53 -5.07
N LEU A 71 54.15 -9.82 -4.11
CA LEU A 71 53.80 -10.57 -2.91
C LEU A 71 52.81 -9.82 -2.01
N VAL A 72 52.96 -8.50 -1.85
CA VAL A 72 51.99 -7.66 -1.11
C VAL A 72 50.61 -7.68 -1.78
N THR A 73 50.59 -7.55 -3.11
CA THR A 73 49.33 -7.56 -3.89
C THR A 73 48.62 -8.91 -3.80
N LEU A 74 49.37 -10.02 -3.90
CA LEU A 74 48.84 -11.37 -3.70
C LEU A 74 48.32 -11.59 -2.29
N GLY A 75 49.02 -11.07 -1.28
CA GLY A 75 48.57 -11.10 0.12
C GLY A 75 47.25 -10.36 0.31
N MET A 76 47.13 -9.14 -0.22
CA MET A 76 45.88 -8.37 -0.21
C MET A 76 44.75 -9.09 -0.95
N ALA A 77 45.03 -9.66 -2.13
CA ALA A 77 44.04 -10.43 -2.88
C ALA A 77 43.56 -11.66 -2.10
N GLY A 78 44.48 -12.37 -1.42
CA GLY A 78 44.14 -13.48 -0.54
C GLY A 78 43.21 -13.08 0.60
N VAL A 79 43.48 -11.93 1.25
CA VAL A 79 42.62 -11.39 2.31
C VAL A 79 41.24 -11.03 1.75
N VAL A 80 41.17 -10.34 0.61
CA VAL A 80 39.89 -9.98 -0.03
C VAL A 80 39.07 -11.22 -0.40
N LEU A 81 39.69 -12.23 -1.00
CA LEU A 81 38.99 -13.46 -1.39
C LEU A 81 38.49 -14.25 -0.17
N THR A 82 39.27 -14.27 0.92
CA THR A 82 38.89 -14.96 2.16
C THR A 82 37.79 -14.23 2.93
N THR A 83 37.81 -12.89 2.91
CA THR A 83 36.82 -12.06 3.61
C THR A 83 35.54 -11.82 2.79
N LYS A 84 35.58 -11.97 1.47
CA LYS A 84 34.42 -11.80 0.57
C LYS A 84 33.16 -12.53 1.02
N PRO A 85 33.16 -13.84 1.35
CA PRO A 85 31.94 -14.52 1.80
C PRO A 85 31.42 -13.99 3.15
N ILE A 86 32.30 -13.50 4.02
CA ILE A 86 31.94 -12.96 5.34
C ILE A 86 31.28 -11.58 5.19
N VAL A 87 31.89 -10.69 4.40
CA VAL A 87 31.34 -9.35 4.17
C VAL A 87 30.03 -9.42 3.37
N ALA A 88 29.94 -10.32 2.38
CA ALA A 88 28.73 -10.53 1.62
C ALA A 88 27.58 -11.11 2.46
N SER A 89 27.88 -12.01 3.41
CA SER A 89 26.87 -12.55 4.33
C SER A 89 26.37 -11.51 5.33
N GLU A 90 27.25 -10.67 5.89
CA GLU A 90 26.82 -9.57 6.77
C GLU A 90 26.00 -8.51 6.00
N PHE A 91 26.44 -8.13 4.81
CA PHE A 91 25.69 -7.19 3.97
C PHE A 91 24.33 -7.75 3.54
N SER A 92 24.26 -9.02 3.14
CA SER A 92 23.00 -9.68 2.80
C SER A 92 22.11 -9.87 4.03
N TYR A 93 22.67 -10.16 5.20
CA TYR A 93 21.93 -10.26 6.46
C TYR A 93 21.31 -8.93 6.87
N GLN A 94 22.09 -7.84 6.86
CA GLN A 94 21.58 -6.50 7.20
C GLN A 94 20.54 -6.01 6.19
N THR A 95 20.74 -6.26 4.89
CA THR A 95 19.77 -5.90 3.86
C THR A 95 18.50 -6.75 3.93
N ASN A 96 18.60 -8.05 4.19
CA ASN A 96 17.44 -8.93 4.39
C ASN A 96 16.67 -8.57 5.67
N LYS A 97 17.37 -8.24 6.76
CA LYS A 97 16.75 -7.74 8.00
C LYS A 97 15.99 -6.44 7.76
N ALA A 98 16.60 -5.49 7.05
CA ALA A 98 15.93 -4.24 6.68
C ALA A 98 14.70 -4.48 5.77
N LYS A 99 14.82 -5.35 4.76
CA LYS A 99 13.70 -5.75 3.88
C LYS A 99 12.55 -6.40 4.67
N ASN A 100 12.86 -7.33 5.57
CA ASN A 100 11.86 -8.02 6.40
C ASN A 100 11.13 -7.05 7.33
N LEU A 101 11.85 -6.12 7.98
CA LEU A 101 11.25 -5.09 8.84
C LEU A 101 10.34 -4.12 8.06
N VAL A 102 10.72 -3.77 6.84
CA VAL A 102 9.87 -2.95 5.96
C VAL A 102 8.64 -3.74 5.54
N GLN A 103 8.78 -5.00 5.15
CA GLN A 103 7.66 -5.87 4.78
C GLN A 103 6.68 -6.09 5.94
N GLU A 104 7.18 -6.33 7.15
CA GLU A 104 6.37 -6.46 8.37
C GLU A 104 5.64 -5.15 8.71
N LYS A 105 6.31 -3.99 8.60
CA LYS A 105 5.66 -2.68 8.80
C LYS A 105 4.59 -2.39 7.75
N VAL A 106 4.83 -2.72 6.48
CA VAL A 106 3.85 -2.56 5.39
C VAL A 106 2.64 -3.46 5.62
N ALA A 107 2.87 -4.74 5.93
CA ALA A 107 1.80 -5.70 6.24
C ALA A 107 0.97 -5.28 7.45
N ASN A 108 1.61 -4.80 8.52
CA ASN A 108 0.91 -4.26 9.69
C ASN A 108 0.10 -3.00 9.35
N THR A 109 0.60 -2.14 8.46
CA THR A 109 -0.13 -0.94 8.03
C THR A 109 -1.39 -1.30 7.25
N GLU A 110 -1.26 -2.19 6.27
CA GLU A 110 -2.39 -2.69 5.47
C GLU A 110 -3.44 -3.40 6.34
N TYR A 111 -2.99 -4.27 7.26
CA TYR A 111 -3.86 -4.94 8.21
C TYR A 111 -4.64 -3.95 9.09
N MET A 112 -3.96 -2.93 9.64
CA MET A 112 -4.60 -1.92 10.47
C MET A 112 -5.56 -1.02 9.68
N GLN A 113 -5.24 -0.73 8.41
CA GLN A 113 -6.16 -0.03 7.50
C GLN A 113 -7.42 -0.84 7.23
N ASN A 114 -7.29 -2.15 6.99
CA ASN A 114 -8.41 -3.05 6.77
C ASN A 114 -9.30 -3.17 8.02
N ILE A 115 -8.70 -3.27 9.23
CA ILE A 115 -9.46 -3.22 10.48
C ILE A 115 -10.20 -1.91 10.64
N LYS A 116 -9.54 -0.77 10.36
CA LYS A 116 -10.17 0.54 10.47
C LYS A 116 -11.38 0.65 9.54
N LYS A 117 -11.22 0.27 8.27
CA LYS A 117 -12.30 0.24 7.28
C LYS A 117 -13.45 -0.67 7.72
N ALA A 118 -13.15 -1.88 8.21
CA ALA A 118 -14.18 -2.81 8.68
C ALA A 118 -14.95 -2.26 9.91
N LYS A 119 -14.25 -1.60 10.84
CA LYS A 119 -14.88 -0.91 11.98
C LYS A 119 -15.77 0.24 11.53
N GLU A 120 -15.31 1.08 10.61
CA GLU A 120 -16.07 2.18 10.05
C GLU A 120 -17.33 1.69 9.32
N GLU A 121 -17.21 0.64 8.50
CA GLU A 121 -18.36 0.03 7.82
C GLU A 121 -19.38 -0.56 8.80
N THR A 122 -18.90 -1.20 9.88
CA THR A 122 -19.79 -1.73 10.93
C THR A 122 -20.52 -0.62 11.65
N GLN A 123 -19.82 0.47 12.01
CA GLN A 123 -20.42 1.65 12.65
C GLN A 123 -21.46 2.32 11.74
N GLN A 124 -21.17 2.48 10.45
CA GLN A 124 -22.11 3.04 9.48
C GLN A 124 -23.38 2.18 9.38
N ARG A 125 -23.24 0.86 9.37
CA ARG A 125 -24.38 -0.08 9.35
C ARG A 125 -25.24 0.00 10.58
N GLU A 126 -24.62 0.10 11.74
CA GLU A 126 -25.35 0.23 12.99
C GLU A 126 -26.08 1.57 13.08
N TYR A 127 -25.43 2.68 12.69
CA TYR A 127 -26.07 3.99 12.59
C TYR A 127 -27.26 3.98 11.63
N ALA A 128 -27.09 3.40 10.43
CA ALA A 128 -28.17 3.32 9.44
C ALA A 128 -29.38 2.53 9.97
N LYS A 129 -29.16 1.43 10.70
CA LYS A 129 -30.23 0.66 11.35
C LYS A 129 -30.95 1.46 12.42
N GLN A 130 -30.21 2.13 13.31
CA GLN A 130 -30.79 2.93 14.38
C GLN A 130 -31.60 4.10 13.82
N PHE A 131 -31.04 4.82 12.85
CA PHE A 131 -31.73 5.93 12.20
C PHE A 131 -32.97 5.46 11.42
N ALA A 132 -32.87 4.36 10.68
CA ALA A 132 -34.02 3.75 9.99
C ALA A 132 -35.15 3.37 10.97
N ALA A 133 -34.81 2.79 12.13
CA ALA A 133 -35.78 2.46 13.17
C ALA A 133 -36.44 3.70 13.77
N GLN A 134 -35.66 4.77 14.00
CA GLN A 134 -36.17 6.03 14.55
C GLN A 134 -37.20 6.70 13.63
N ILE A 135 -36.95 6.70 12.32
CA ILE A 135 -37.83 7.36 11.34
C ILE A 135 -38.91 6.43 10.78
N GLY A 136 -38.84 5.13 11.08
CA GLY A 136 -39.74 4.12 10.50
C GLY A 136 -39.50 3.88 9.00
N ALA A 137 -38.24 3.86 8.55
CA ALA A 137 -37.91 3.54 7.17
C ALA A 137 -38.26 2.07 6.84
N PRO A 138 -38.67 1.75 5.60
CA PRO A 138 -39.12 0.39 5.25
C PRO A 138 -38.02 -0.68 5.38
N ASN A 139 -36.78 -0.33 5.06
CA ASN A 139 -35.60 -1.20 5.18
C ASN A 139 -34.31 -0.36 5.06
N THR A 140 -33.15 -0.98 5.28
CA THR A 140 -31.82 -0.37 5.10
C THR A 140 -31.10 -0.81 3.83
N ASP A 141 -31.70 -1.67 3.02
CA ASP A 141 -31.06 -2.29 1.85
C ASP A 141 -31.18 -1.41 0.61
N PHE A 142 -32.39 -0.96 0.30
CA PHE A 142 -32.62 0.14 -0.64
C PHE A 142 -33.97 0.81 -0.33
N SER A 143 -33.92 2.00 0.28
CA SER A 143 -35.13 2.78 0.60
C SER A 143 -34.86 4.28 0.56
N ILE A 144 -35.91 5.06 0.44
CA ILE A 144 -35.85 6.53 0.41
C ILE A 144 -36.74 7.12 1.51
N TYR A 145 -36.26 8.20 2.11
CA TYR A 145 -36.99 9.03 3.05
C TYR A 145 -36.81 10.52 2.71
N VAL A 146 -37.92 11.25 2.58
CA VAL A 146 -37.94 12.69 2.36
C VAL A 146 -38.73 13.36 3.50
N PRO A 147 -38.06 13.92 4.52
CA PRO A 147 -38.70 14.44 5.73
C PRO A 147 -39.78 15.49 5.48
N LYS A 148 -39.52 16.47 4.59
CA LYS A 148 -40.42 17.61 4.36
C LYS A 148 -41.82 17.20 3.91
N ILE A 149 -41.92 16.08 3.21
CA ILE A 149 -43.18 15.56 2.65
C ILE A 149 -43.59 14.23 3.31
N ASP A 150 -42.90 13.83 4.39
CA ASP A 150 -43.03 12.54 5.09
C ASP A 150 -43.11 11.32 4.14
N ALA A 151 -42.34 11.37 3.04
CA ALA A 151 -42.37 10.31 2.04
C ALA A 151 -41.37 9.22 2.41
N LYS A 152 -41.85 8.00 2.64
CA LYS A 152 -41.05 6.81 2.98
C LYS A 152 -41.42 5.67 2.04
N ALA A 153 -40.44 5.09 1.35
CA ALA A 153 -40.72 3.97 0.44
C ALA A 153 -39.50 3.08 0.21
N PRO A 154 -39.71 1.76 -0.02
CA PRO A 154 -38.66 0.92 -0.56
C PRO A 154 -38.34 1.35 -1.99
N VAL A 155 -37.09 1.21 -2.40
CA VAL A 155 -36.64 1.46 -3.78
C VAL A 155 -36.42 0.12 -4.45
N ILE A 156 -37.11 -0.12 -5.56
CA ILE A 156 -36.99 -1.34 -6.36
C ILE A 156 -35.88 -1.08 -7.39
N ALA A 157 -34.81 -1.88 -7.32
CA ALA A 157 -33.63 -1.70 -8.15
C ALA A 157 -33.82 -2.15 -9.60
N ASN A 158 -33.09 -1.52 -10.53
CA ASN A 158 -32.92 -1.96 -11.93
C ASN A 158 -34.23 -2.11 -12.70
N VAL A 159 -35.17 -1.20 -12.50
CA VAL A 159 -36.47 -1.23 -13.17
C VAL A 159 -36.36 -0.64 -14.56
N ASP A 160 -36.64 -1.44 -15.58
CA ASP A 160 -36.69 -0.97 -16.97
C ASP A 160 -37.90 -0.05 -17.17
N SER A 161 -37.62 1.24 -17.35
CA SER A 161 -38.65 2.27 -17.57
C SER A 161 -39.28 2.21 -18.96
N SER A 162 -38.70 1.46 -19.90
CA SER A 162 -39.27 1.25 -21.23
C SER A 162 -40.34 0.15 -21.26
N GLN A 163 -40.35 -0.73 -20.27
CA GLN A 163 -41.28 -1.87 -20.19
C GLN A 163 -42.40 -1.62 -19.16
N GLN A 164 -43.59 -1.29 -19.66
CA GLN A 164 -44.75 -0.94 -18.83
C GLN A 164 -45.14 -1.99 -17.79
N SER A 165 -45.16 -3.27 -18.17
CA SER A 165 -45.49 -4.35 -17.24
C SER A 165 -44.50 -4.44 -16.08
N VAL A 166 -43.21 -4.18 -16.35
CA VAL A 166 -42.12 -4.27 -15.36
C VAL A 166 -42.20 -3.10 -14.39
N TYR A 167 -42.23 -1.86 -14.89
CA TYR A 167 -42.23 -0.71 -13.99
C TYR A 167 -43.57 -0.56 -13.25
N ALA A 168 -44.71 -0.92 -13.85
CA ALA A 168 -46.00 -0.82 -13.19
C ALA A 168 -46.09 -1.75 -11.96
N GLU A 169 -45.44 -2.91 -12.00
CA GLU A 169 -45.40 -3.81 -10.85
C GLU A 169 -44.50 -3.26 -9.73
N ALA A 170 -43.32 -2.74 -10.09
CA ALA A 170 -42.42 -2.10 -9.14
C ALA A 170 -43.07 -0.93 -8.40
N LEU A 171 -43.83 -0.10 -9.13
CA LEU A 171 -44.47 1.10 -8.59
C LEU A 171 -45.68 0.81 -7.68
N LYS A 172 -46.21 -0.43 -7.67
CA LYS A 172 -47.21 -0.85 -6.65
C LYS A 172 -46.57 -1.00 -5.28
N VAL A 173 -45.30 -1.41 -5.23
CA VAL A 173 -44.58 -1.76 -4.00
C VAL A 173 -43.86 -0.54 -3.41
N GLY A 174 -43.32 0.34 -4.26
CA GLY A 174 -42.49 1.46 -3.82
C GLY A 174 -42.16 2.43 -4.94
N VAL A 175 -40.94 2.96 -4.90
CA VAL A 175 -40.38 3.79 -5.97
C VAL A 175 -39.38 2.96 -6.77
N ALA A 176 -39.16 3.32 -8.04
CA ALA A 176 -38.34 2.54 -8.95
C ALA A 176 -37.00 3.24 -9.22
N HIS A 177 -35.89 2.55 -8.97
CA HIS A 177 -34.58 2.96 -9.47
C HIS A 177 -34.46 2.51 -10.93
N ALA A 178 -34.17 3.45 -11.83
CA ALA A 178 -34.17 3.19 -13.26
C ALA A 178 -33.02 2.27 -13.68
N TYR A 179 -33.33 1.29 -14.53
CA TYR A 179 -32.33 0.46 -15.14
C TYR A 179 -31.34 1.32 -15.92
N GLY A 180 -30.05 1.11 -15.64
CA GLY A 180 -28.99 1.82 -16.31
C GLY A 180 -28.56 3.13 -15.64
N SER A 181 -29.21 3.63 -14.58
CA SER A 181 -28.64 4.74 -13.77
C SER A 181 -27.66 4.23 -12.70
N SER A 182 -26.90 5.16 -12.10
CA SER A 182 -25.89 4.84 -11.08
C SER A 182 -26.52 4.53 -9.72
N TYR A 183 -25.87 3.71 -8.90
CA TYR A 183 -26.30 3.48 -7.51
C TYR A 183 -25.87 4.60 -6.57
N PRO A 184 -26.48 4.72 -5.37
CA PRO A 184 -26.12 5.75 -4.40
C PRO A 184 -24.66 5.74 -3.97
N ASP A 185 -23.94 4.63 -4.13
CA ASP A 185 -22.51 4.49 -3.78
C ASP A 185 -21.56 4.70 -4.97
N GLN A 186 -22.09 5.09 -6.14
CA GLN A 186 -21.35 5.22 -7.39
C GLN A 186 -21.36 6.66 -7.91
N PRO A 187 -20.34 7.06 -8.69
CA PRO A 187 -20.38 8.31 -9.45
C PRO A 187 -21.57 8.38 -10.42
N GLY A 188 -22.03 9.59 -10.72
CA GLY A 188 -23.20 9.84 -11.55
C GLY A 188 -24.51 9.90 -10.77
N GLY A 189 -25.62 9.89 -11.50
CA GLY A 189 -26.97 10.11 -11.03
C GLY A 189 -27.70 8.82 -10.71
N THR A 190 -28.15 8.68 -9.47
CA THR A 190 -29.18 7.70 -9.10
C THR A 190 -30.53 8.21 -9.50
N TYR A 191 -31.13 7.58 -10.51
CA TYR A 191 -32.42 7.99 -11.05
C TYR A 191 -33.55 7.19 -10.41
N VAL A 192 -34.43 7.87 -9.68
CA VAL A 192 -35.56 7.24 -9.00
C VAL A 192 -36.86 7.89 -9.45
N PHE A 193 -37.84 7.09 -9.84
CA PHE A 193 -39.14 7.58 -10.30
C PHE A 193 -40.30 6.89 -9.58
N ALA A 194 -41.42 7.61 -9.46
CA ALA A 194 -42.64 7.07 -8.88
C ALA A 194 -43.91 7.65 -9.52
N HIS A 195 -45.05 6.98 -9.29
CA HIS A 195 -46.34 7.47 -9.75
C HIS A 195 -46.69 8.84 -9.17
N SER A 196 -47.39 9.65 -9.98
CA SER A 196 -48.22 10.75 -9.49
C SER A 196 -49.69 10.33 -9.59
N THR A 197 -50.57 10.87 -8.74
CA THR A 197 -52.01 10.57 -8.78
C THR A 197 -52.84 11.85 -8.88
N ASN A 198 -54.08 11.70 -9.35
CA ASN A 198 -55.04 12.80 -9.54
C ASN A 198 -55.64 13.35 -8.23
N GLY A 199 -55.21 12.90 -7.04
CA GLY A 199 -55.65 13.48 -5.78
C GLY A 199 -55.23 12.69 -4.53
N PRO A 200 -55.29 13.31 -3.34
CA PRO A 200 -54.81 12.72 -2.07
C PRO A 200 -55.44 11.37 -1.73
N TRP A 201 -56.73 11.18 -2.06
CA TRP A 201 -57.49 9.94 -1.82
C TRP A 201 -56.92 8.71 -2.55
N ASN A 202 -56.13 8.93 -3.59
CA ASN A 202 -55.49 7.89 -4.40
C ASN A 202 -54.01 7.67 -4.03
N VAL A 203 -53.42 8.53 -3.18
CA VAL A 203 -52.01 8.42 -2.79
C VAL A 203 -51.71 7.09 -2.10
N SER A 204 -52.58 6.66 -1.19
CA SER A 204 -52.46 5.35 -0.51
C SER A 204 -52.74 4.17 -1.45
N ARG A 205 -53.59 4.34 -2.47
CA ARG A 205 -53.96 3.27 -3.42
C ARG A 205 -52.89 3.01 -4.49
N TYR A 206 -52.16 4.04 -4.89
CA TYR A 206 -51.17 3.97 -5.97
C TYR A 206 -49.74 4.23 -5.49
N ASN A 207 -49.53 4.26 -4.18
CA ASN A 207 -48.23 4.52 -3.56
C ASN A 207 -47.56 5.77 -4.16
N ALA A 208 -48.29 6.88 -4.22
CA ALA A 208 -47.84 8.10 -4.89
C ALA A 208 -46.85 8.90 -4.02
N VAL A 209 -45.76 8.24 -3.64
CA VAL A 209 -44.70 8.71 -2.72
C VAL A 209 -44.15 10.07 -3.17
N PHE A 210 -44.09 10.31 -4.47
CA PHE A 210 -43.55 11.52 -5.08
C PHE A 210 -44.61 12.55 -5.48
N TYR A 211 -45.87 12.39 -5.05
CA TYR A 211 -46.94 13.36 -5.32
C TYR A 211 -46.59 14.79 -4.88
N LEU A 212 -45.83 14.93 -3.78
CA LEU A 212 -45.43 16.21 -3.20
C LEU A 212 -44.01 16.65 -3.56
N LEU A 213 -43.36 16.08 -4.58
CA LEU A 213 -42.01 16.53 -5.00
C LEU A 213 -41.94 18.04 -5.32
N ARG A 214 -43.07 18.65 -5.74
CA ARG A 214 -43.14 20.09 -6.01
C ARG A 214 -42.87 20.96 -4.78
N GLU A 215 -43.14 20.44 -3.59
CA GLU A 215 -42.97 21.13 -2.31
C GLU A 215 -41.50 21.17 -1.87
N LEU A 216 -40.63 20.38 -2.50
CA LEU A 216 -39.21 20.46 -2.28
C LEU A 216 -38.65 21.74 -2.90
N ASP A 217 -37.81 22.41 -2.12
CA ASP A 217 -37.32 23.75 -2.38
C ASP A 217 -35.77 23.75 -2.33
N PRO A 218 -35.13 23.97 -3.49
CA PRO A 218 -33.68 24.14 -3.60
C PRO A 218 -33.09 25.23 -2.71
N GLU A 219 -33.82 26.33 -2.46
CA GLU A 219 -33.30 27.44 -1.67
C GLU A 219 -33.16 27.06 -0.19
N SER A 220 -34.14 26.29 0.31
CA SER A 220 -34.09 25.71 1.65
C SER A 220 -33.17 24.49 1.77
N GLN A 221 -32.61 24.00 0.66
CA GLN A 221 -31.76 22.81 0.59
C GLN A 221 -32.37 21.58 1.29
N ASP A 222 -33.63 21.30 0.99
CA ASP A 222 -34.36 20.22 1.64
C ASP A 222 -33.59 18.89 1.59
N GLU A 223 -33.62 18.17 2.71
CA GLU A 223 -32.86 16.94 2.88
C GLU A 223 -33.62 15.75 2.29
N ILE A 224 -32.87 14.83 1.69
CA ILE A 224 -33.35 13.53 1.24
C ILE A 224 -32.38 12.47 1.74
N TYR A 225 -32.91 11.42 2.35
CA TYR A 225 -32.13 10.31 2.87
C TYR A 225 -32.38 9.06 2.03
N VAL A 226 -31.32 8.43 1.55
CA VAL A 226 -31.38 7.16 0.83
C VAL A 226 -30.60 6.13 1.62
N PHE A 227 -31.26 5.04 2.00
CA PHE A 227 -30.59 3.88 2.55
C PHE A 227 -30.19 2.96 1.42
N TYR A 228 -28.94 2.51 1.42
CA TYR A 228 -28.43 1.57 0.44
C TYR A 228 -27.35 0.67 1.03
N GLN A 229 -27.54 -0.65 0.93
CA GLN A 229 -26.64 -1.69 1.43
C GLN A 229 -26.21 -1.50 2.91
N GLY A 230 -27.14 -1.08 3.75
CA GLY A 230 -26.89 -0.79 5.16
C GLY A 230 -26.12 0.50 5.40
N LYS A 231 -25.95 1.37 4.41
CA LYS A 231 -25.41 2.73 4.60
C LYS A 231 -26.50 3.75 4.33
N ILE A 232 -26.31 4.95 4.85
CA ILE A 232 -27.21 6.08 4.63
C ILE A 232 -26.48 7.18 3.87
N TYR A 233 -27.13 7.65 2.82
CA TYR A 233 -26.69 8.72 1.94
C TYR A 233 -27.65 9.88 2.14
N LYS A 234 -27.12 11.00 2.61
CA LYS A 234 -27.87 12.24 2.76
C LYS A 234 -27.62 13.10 1.54
N TYR A 235 -28.68 13.63 0.97
CA TYR A 235 -28.67 14.54 -0.17
C TYR A 235 -29.37 15.84 0.20
N LYS A 236 -29.02 16.92 -0.47
CA LYS A 236 -29.69 18.22 -0.39
C LYS A 236 -30.20 18.62 -1.76
N VAL A 237 -31.47 19.00 -1.82
CA VAL A 237 -32.10 19.49 -3.05
C VAL A 237 -31.37 20.74 -3.54
N ALA A 238 -31.05 20.76 -4.83
CA ALA A 238 -30.29 21.84 -5.46
C ALA A 238 -30.98 22.38 -6.72
N GLU A 239 -31.77 21.56 -7.41
CA GLU A 239 -32.44 21.99 -8.63
C GLU A 239 -33.83 21.36 -8.75
N LYS A 240 -34.74 22.08 -9.40
CA LYS A 240 -36.11 21.63 -9.72
C LYS A 240 -36.49 22.07 -11.12
N HIS A 241 -36.86 21.11 -11.96
CA HIS A 241 -37.16 21.33 -13.37
C HIS A 241 -38.54 20.75 -13.73
N ILE A 242 -39.24 21.37 -14.68
CA ILE A 242 -40.43 20.81 -15.32
C ILE A 242 -40.07 20.58 -16.78
N VAL A 243 -40.16 19.33 -17.22
CA VAL A 243 -39.77 18.90 -18.57
C VAL A 243 -40.92 18.20 -19.28
N GLU A 244 -40.82 18.03 -20.59
CA GLU A 244 -41.83 17.32 -21.37
C GLU A 244 -41.86 15.82 -21.02
N GLY A 245 -43.02 15.19 -21.19
CA GLY A 245 -43.26 13.81 -20.75
C GLY A 245 -42.39 12.74 -21.43
N ASP A 246 -41.84 13.06 -22.59
CA ASP A 246 -40.97 12.24 -23.44
C ASP A 246 -39.48 12.67 -23.39
N ASP A 247 -39.13 13.64 -22.55
CA ASP A 247 -37.74 14.03 -22.34
C ASP A 247 -36.98 12.97 -21.52
N LEU A 248 -36.19 12.16 -22.21
CA LEU A 248 -35.35 11.12 -21.62
C LEU A 248 -33.93 11.59 -21.29
N SER A 249 -33.58 12.85 -21.57
CA SER A 249 -32.20 13.35 -21.43
C SER A 249 -31.65 13.16 -20.01
N TRP A 250 -32.50 13.40 -18.99
CA TRP A 250 -32.14 13.23 -17.58
C TRP A 250 -31.80 11.80 -17.19
N LEU A 251 -32.43 10.82 -17.84
CA LEU A 251 -32.14 9.40 -17.61
C LEU A 251 -30.90 8.97 -18.43
N LEU A 252 -30.84 9.34 -19.70
CA LEU A 252 -29.74 8.95 -20.60
C LEU A 252 -28.39 9.51 -20.15
N ASN A 253 -28.38 10.75 -19.66
CA ASN A 253 -27.19 11.43 -19.16
C ASN A 253 -26.99 11.23 -17.65
N SER A 254 -27.80 10.37 -17.01
CA SER A 254 -27.73 10.17 -15.55
C SER A 254 -26.34 9.73 -15.11
N ARG A 255 -25.63 8.88 -15.88
CA ARG A 255 -24.31 8.35 -15.52
C ARG A 255 -23.18 9.38 -15.48
N GLU A 256 -23.35 10.53 -16.12
CA GLU A 256 -22.30 11.52 -16.25
C GLU A 256 -22.19 12.39 -14.99
N GLY A 257 -21.00 12.90 -14.70
CA GLY A 257 -20.78 13.89 -13.64
C GLY A 257 -20.76 13.34 -12.22
N ASP A 258 -20.95 14.25 -11.26
CA ASP A 258 -20.83 13.95 -9.83
C ASP A 258 -21.99 13.10 -9.31
N GLN A 259 -21.74 12.44 -8.18
CA GLN A 259 -22.72 11.65 -7.44
C GLN A 259 -23.91 12.51 -7.03
N ARG A 260 -25.09 12.22 -7.59
CA ARG A 260 -26.33 12.97 -7.35
C ARG A 260 -27.55 12.05 -7.35
N LEU A 261 -28.64 12.54 -6.76
CA LEU A 261 -29.94 11.90 -6.78
C LEU A 261 -30.86 12.68 -7.72
N ILE A 262 -31.54 11.96 -8.61
CA ILE A 262 -32.50 12.52 -9.56
C ILE A 262 -33.86 11.87 -9.27
N LEU A 263 -34.82 12.65 -8.81
CA LEU A 263 -36.18 12.20 -8.52
C LEU A 263 -37.14 12.66 -9.61
N GLN A 264 -37.95 11.74 -10.14
CA GLN A 264 -38.95 12.03 -11.18
C GLN A 264 -40.37 11.65 -10.72
N SER A 265 -41.34 12.54 -11.00
CA SER A 265 -42.76 12.19 -11.02
C SER A 265 -43.50 12.87 -12.17
N CYS A 266 -44.75 12.48 -12.45
CA CYS A 266 -45.55 13.15 -13.49
C CYS A 266 -46.05 14.52 -13.02
N TRP A 267 -46.23 15.41 -13.99
CA TRP A 267 -46.67 16.78 -13.78
C TRP A 267 -47.65 17.24 -14.87
N PRO A 268 -48.70 18.02 -14.52
CA PRO A 268 -49.26 18.17 -13.19
C PRO A 268 -49.67 16.82 -12.57
N PRO A 269 -49.87 16.76 -11.24
CA PRO A 269 -50.17 15.50 -10.58
C PRO A 269 -51.39 14.78 -11.17
N GLY A 270 -51.19 13.50 -11.51
CA GLY A 270 -52.20 12.61 -12.09
C GLY A 270 -52.45 12.78 -13.59
N THR A 271 -51.67 13.65 -14.24
CA THR A 271 -51.53 13.68 -15.69
C THR A 271 -50.22 12.99 -16.11
N VAL A 272 -50.00 12.84 -17.41
CA VAL A 272 -48.74 12.31 -17.98
C VAL A 272 -48.06 13.30 -18.93
N TRP A 273 -48.51 14.54 -18.96
CA TRP A 273 -48.09 15.53 -19.96
C TRP A 273 -46.63 15.95 -19.78
N LYS A 274 -46.23 16.21 -18.54
CA LYS A 274 -44.89 16.66 -18.17
C LYS A 274 -44.32 15.79 -17.06
N ARG A 275 -43.06 16.03 -16.74
CA ARG A 275 -42.40 15.47 -15.56
C ARG A 275 -41.87 16.59 -14.69
N ILE A 276 -41.93 16.39 -13.39
CA ILE A 276 -41.14 17.16 -12.44
C ILE A 276 -39.86 16.36 -12.15
N ILE A 277 -38.72 17.04 -12.25
CA ILE A 277 -37.40 16.52 -11.93
C ILE A 277 -36.85 17.31 -10.74
N VAL A 278 -36.42 16.61 -9.70
CA VAL A 278 -35.69 17.19 -8.56
C VAL A 278 -34.30 16.61 -8.55
N VAL A 279 -33.29 17.47 -8.53
CA VAL A 279 -31.88 17.06 -8.44
C VAL A 279 -31.35 17.44 -7.07
N ALA A 280 -30.68 16.50 -6.42
CA ALA A 280 -30.08 16.68 -5.11
C ALA A 280 -28.64 16.16 -5.11
N TYR A 281 -27.73 16.89 -4.49
CA TYR A 281 -26.31 16.51 -4.39
C TYR A 281 -26.01 15.93 -3.02
N LEU A 282 -25.01 15.04 -2.97
CA LEU A 282 -24.60 14.39 -1.73
C LEU A 282 -24.14 15.43 -0.70
N ASP A 283 -24.70 15.37 0.50
CA ASP A 283 -24.28 16.11 1.69
C ASP A 283 -23.69 15.10 2.68
N PRO A 284 -22.35 14.91 2.71
CA PRO A 284 -21.73 13.85 3.48
C PRO A 284 -22.13 13.91 4.96
N ILE A 285 -22.70 12.83 5.48
CA ILE A 285 -22.93 12.70 6.92
C ILE A 285 -21.54 12.59 7.57
N PRO A 286 -21.21 13.47 8.54
CA PRO A 286 -19.95 13.38 9.26
C PRO A 286 -19.79 11.95 9.81
N SER A 287 -18.63 11.34 9.59
CA SER A 287 -18.37 10.01 10.12
C SER A 287 -18.55 10.01 11.64
N ALA A 288 -19.11 8.95 12.22
CA ALA A 288 -19.30 8.86 13.68
C ALA A 288 -18.01 9.12 14.47
N THR A 289 -16.84 8.88 13.85
CA THR A 289 -15.51 9.20 14.37
C THR A 289 -15.25 10.70 14.54
N SER A 290 -15.82 11.58 13.72
CA SER A 290 -15.70 13.03 13.87
C SER A 290 -16.70 13.62 14.87
N VAL A 291 -17.86 12.98 15.03
CA VAL A 291 -18.93 13.43 15.95
C VAL A 291 -18.66 13.02 17.40
N TYR A 292 -18.00 11.87 17.63
CA TYR A 292 -17.61 11.38 18.97
C TYR A 292 -16.12 11.53 19.31
N GLY A 293 -15.37 12.36 18.56
CA GLY A 293 -13.95 12.65 18.81
C GLY A 293 -13.64 13.48 20.06
N GLY A 294 -14.60 13.62 20.99
CA GLY A 294 -14.42 14.27 22.28
C GLY A 294 -14.05 13.28 23.37
N SER A 295 -12.74 13.12 23.61
CA SER A 295 -12.09 12.59 24.83
C SER A 295 -12.61 11.27 25.44
N LEU A 296 -11.90 10.18 25.14
CA LEU A 296 -11.73 9.06 26.08
C LEU A 296 -10.26 8.92 26.46
N THR A 297 -9.67 9.96 27.06
CA THR A 297 -8.51 9.78 27.95
C THR A 297 -9.02 9.49 29.35
N GLN A 298 -9.45 8.26 29.59
CA GLN A 298 -9.41 7.72 30.96
C GLN A 298 -8.11 6.96 31.14
N THR A 299 -7.22 7.65 31.83
CA THR A 299 -6.00 7.18 32.48
C THR A 299 -6.29 5.90 33.26
N VAL A 300 -5.78 4.76 32.79
CA VAL A 300 -5.61 3.58 33.66
C VAL A 300 -4.26 3.75 34.37
N THR A 301 -4.30 4.47 35.49
CA THR A 301 -3.25 4.42 36.51
C THR A 301 -3.86 3.83 37.77
N GLY A 302 -3.27 2.73 38.22
CA GLY A 302 -3.41 2.22 39.57
C GLY A 302 -4.33 1.02 39.66
N LEU A 303 -3.75 -0.14 39.95
CA LEU A 303 -4.03 -0.86 41.18
C LEU A 303 -2.82 -1.76 41.51
N ASN A 304 -2.40 -1.65 42.77
CA ASN A 304 -1.41 -2.47 43.46
C ASN A 304 -1.82 -3.95 43.51
#